data_AF-A0AAV2BEY9-F1
#
_entry.id   AF-A0AAV2BEY9-F1
#
_cell.length_a   1.000
_cell.length_b   1.000
_cell.length_c   1.000
_cell.angle_alpha   90.00
_cell.angle_beta   90.00
_cell.angle_gamma   90.00
#
_symmetry.space_group_name_H-M   'P 1'
#
loop_
_entity.id
_entity.type
_entity.pdbx_description
1 polymer ?
#
loop_
_entity_poly.entity_id
_entity_poly.type
_entity_poly.pdbx_seq_one_letter_code
_entity_poly.pdbx_strand_id
1 'polypeptide(L)'
;MPMSLGHLLDAIFCNMKSHCRILILAILLLSAVVLQSKGDNESACYKKERNLMLWDMTHYCVAKARDIYFNMPKLPSSGLTDNGKREKSRPYLEMAKKLILQLEENYIPVEPVSEYSTVSTPDPVSCEQKPSDCTDVLNAGQTRSGVYTIWPAGQALDVYCDMDIDGGGWTVIQRRGNFSNQEDFFRGWDDYEDGFGNVTRDFWLGNENICLISNQSQYEIRFDLTDAAGDRRYAVYQTFWLDVSKNYTLHIGNYSGDAGDSMAYHNGHVFSTKDSEKPRCAKERFSGWWFDFCTESNLNGLLNPGVEGKGGMTWYSWRQITSLATSEIKLRKKN
;
A
#
# COMPACT_ATOMS: atom_id res chain seq x y z
N MET A 1 -27.35 43.69 -29.74
CA MET A 1 -26.57 44.14 -28.56
C MET A 1 -26.66 43.06 -27.50
N PRO A 2 -25.61 42.27 -27.25
CA PRO A 2 -25.62 41.30 -26.15
C PRO A 2 -25.14 41.97 -24.85
N MET A 3 -25.88 41.73 -23.78
CA MET A 3 -25.57 42.20 -22.41
C MET A 3 -24.27 41.60 -21.89
N SER A 4 -23.51 42.39 -21.13
CA SER A 4 -22.21 42.01 -20.59
C SER A 4 -22.32 41.05 -19.39
N LEU A 5 -21.32 40.18 -19.28
CA LEU A 5 -21.10 39.13 -18.28
C LEU A 5 -21.09 39.63 -16.81
N GLY A 6 -21.03 40.94 -16.59
CA GLY A 6 -20.98 41.55 -15.26
C GLY A 6 -22.27 41.39 -14.44
N HIS A 7 -23.45 41.43 -15.07
CA HIS A 7 -24.72 41.34 -14.35
C HIS A 7 -25.15 39.91 -13.98
N LEU A 8 -24.43 38.89 -14.47
CA LEU A 8 -24.66 37.49 -14.08
C LEU A 8 -23.92 37.13 -12.78
N LEU A 9 -22.91 37.92 -12.40
CA LEU A 9 -22.03 37.63 -11.25
C LEU A 9 -22.64 38.10 -9.92
N ASP A 10 -23.44 39.17 -9.92
CA ASP A 10 -24.02 39.72 -8.67
C ASP A 10 -25.25 38.96 -8.16
N ALA A 11 -25.89 38.12 -8.99
CA ALA A 11 -27.06 37.33 -8.59
C ALA A 11 -26.71 35.96 -7.99
N ILE A 12 -25.43 35.58 -7.93
CA ILE A 12 -24.98 34.25 -7.46
C ILE A 12 -24.50 34.29 -5.98
N PHE A 13 -24.49 35.48 -5.37
CA PHE A 13 -24.15 35.69 -3.95
C PHE A 13 -25.34 35.41 -3.02
N CYS A 14 -25.69 34.13 -2.81
CA CYS A 14 -26.27 33.74 -1.51
C CYS A 14 -26.22 32.23 -1.18
N ASN A 15 -25.47 31.94 -0.11
CA ASN A 15 -25.57 30.84 0.86
C ASN A 15 -25.12 29.39 0.52
N MET A 16 -24.07 28.99 1.25
CA MET A 16 -23.69 27.64 1.73
C MET A 16 -23.49 26.45 0.78
N LYS A 17 -23.38 26.67 -0.55
CA LYS A 17 -22.95 25.64 -1.54
C LYS A 17 -21.47 25.74 -1.98
N SER A 18 -20.69 26.65 -1.38
CA SER A 18 -19.37 27.08 -1.88
C SER A 18 -18.30 25.96 -1.90
N HIS A 19 -18.12 25.21 -0.80
CA HIS A 19 -17.03 24.23 -0.73
C HIS A 19 -17.17 23.07 -1.72
N CYS A 20 -18.39 22.59 -1.95
CA CYS A 20 -18.63 21.50 -2.90
C CYS A 20 -18.49 21.95 -4.36
N ARG A 21 -18.81 23.22 -4.64
CA ARG A 21 -18.67 23.80 -5.99
C ARG A 21 -17.25 24.19 -6.33
N ILE A 22 -16.47 24.69 -5.37
CA ILE A 22 -15.02 24.91 -5.53
C ILE A 22 -14.33 23.58 -5.81
N LEU A 23 -14.71 22.52 -5.11
CA LEU A 23 -14.17 21.18 -5.35
C LEU A 23 -14.54 20.67 -6.75
N ILE A 24 -15.80 20.83 -7.18
CA ILE A 24 -16.24 20.45 -8.54
C ILE A 24 -15.55 21.30 -9.63
N LEU A 25 -15.35 22.59 -9.40
CA LEU A 25 -14.61 23.48 -10.31
C LEU A 25 -13.12 23.10 -10.37
N ALA A 26 -12.51 22.74 -9.24
CA ALA A 26 -11.14 22.24 -9.20
C ALA A 26 -11.02 20.89 -9.93
N ILE A 27 -11.97 19.97 -9.74
CA ILE A 27 -12.08 18.69 -10.47
C ILE A 27 -12.21 18.93 -11.98
N LEU A 28 -13.07 19.88 -12.40
CA LEU A 28 -13.26 20.22 -13.81
C LEU A 28 -12.03 20.91 -14.42
N LEU A 29 -11.37 21.80 -13.69
CA LEU A 29 -10.13 22.45 -14.11
C LEU A 29 -8.99 21.43 -14.25
N LEU A 30 -8.83 20.52 -13.28
CA LEU A 30 -7.87 19.41 -13.35
C LEU A 30 -8.15 18.49 -14.54
N SER A 31 -9.43 18.18 -14.82
CA SER A 31 -9.80 17.34 -15.97
C SER A 31 -9.51 17.99 -17.33
N ALA A 32 -9.70 19.31 -17.46
CA ALA A 32 -9.37 20.05 -18.67
C ALA A 32 -7.85 20.17 -18.88
N VAL A 33 -7.09 20.21 -17.79
CA VAL A 33 -5.64 20.32 -17.77
C VAL A 33 -4.95 18.99 -18.13
N VAL A 34 -5.48 17.85 -17.67
CA VAL A 34 -5.00 16.50 -18.07
C VAL A 34 -5.10 16.28 -19.59
N LEU A 35 -6.05 16.96 -20.26
CA LEU A 35 -6.21 16.89 -21.72
C LEU A 35 -5.19 17.76 -22.49
N GLN A 36 -4.47 18.68 -21.83
CA GLN A 36 -3.63 19.68 -22.50
C GLN A 36 -2.11 19.41 -22.43
N SER A 37 -1.63 18.37 -21.74
CA SER A 37 -0.18 18.10 -21.66
C SER A 37 0.40 17.53 -22.98
N LYS A 38 0.76 18.40 -23.91
CA LYS A 38 1.67 18.11 -25.03
C LYS A 38 3.01 18.80 -24.74
N GLY A 39 4.04 18.02 -24.42
CA GLY A 39 5.41 18.50 -24.22
C GLY A 39 6.39 17.37 -23.92
N ASP A 40 7.36 17.22 -24.82
CA ASP A 40 8.58 16.39 -24.86
C ASP A 40 8.54 14.90 -24.46
N ASN A 41 9.05 14.11 -25.41
CA ASN A 41 8.77 12.71 -25.74
C ASN A 41 9.24 11.64 -24.74
N GLU A 42 9.61 11.99 -23.51
CA GLU A 42 10.03 11.01 -22.50
C GLU A 42 9.23 11.09 -21.17
N SER A 43 8.43 12.15 -20.95
CA SER A 43 7.76 12.39 -19.64
C SER A 43 6.23 12.52 -19.64
N ALA A 44 5.56 12.64 -20.80
CA ALA A 44 4.14 12.99 -20.84
C ALA A 44 3.18 11.81 -20.57
N CYS A 45 3.48 10.60 -21.06
CA CYS A 45 2.64 9.41 -20.84
C CYS A 45 2.66 8.96 -19.37
N TYR A 46 3.85 8.86 -18.78
CA TYR A 46 4.04 8.56 -17.35
C TYR A 46 3.33 9.57 -16.44
N LYS A 47 3.47 10.87 -16.70
CA LYS A 47 2.76 11.92 -15.94
C LYS A 47 1.24 11.76 -16.08
N LYS A 48 0.75 11.42 -17.27
CA LYS A 48 -0.68 11.22 -17.51
C LYS A 48 -1.23 9.99 -16.79
N GLU A 49 -0.61 8.82 -16.91
CA GLU A 49 -1.08 7.59 -16.24
C GLU A 49 -0.99 7.68 -14.72
N ARG A 50 0.12 8.20 -14.20
CA ARG A 50 0.28 8.49 -12.77
C ARG A 50 -0.78 9.46 -12.28
N ASN A 51 -1.04 10.53 -13.02
CA ASN A 51 -2.08 11.48 -12.67
C ASN A 51 -3.47 10.84 -12.74
N LEU A 52 -3.77 9.99 -13.72
CA LEU A 52 -5.04 9.25 -13.76
C LEU A 52 -5.18 8.32 -12.55
N MET A 53 -4.14 7.58 -12.16
CA MET A 53 -4.17 6.65 -11.04
C MET A 53 -4.30 7.36 -9.68
N LEU A 54 -3.53 8.43 -9.47
CA LEU A 54 -3.69 9.31 -8.30
C LEU A 54 -5.10 9.90 -8.24
N TRP A 55 -5.68 10.22 -9.39
CA TRP A 55 -7.05 10.73 -9.50
C TRP A 55 -8.09 9.66 -9.17
N ASP A 56 -7.92 8.42 -9.65
CA ASP A 56 -8.80 7.30 -9.34
C ASP A 56 -8.76 6.92 -7.85
N MET A 57 -7.57 6.90 -7.23
CA MET A 57 -7.41 6.70 -5.79
C MET A 57 -8.00 7.85 -4.99
N THR A 58 -7.78 9.10 -5.42
CA THR A 58 -8.41 10.29 -4.81
C THR A 58 -9.94 10.17 -4.88
N HIS A 59 -10.46 9.82 -6.05
CA HIS A 59 -11.89 9.66 -6.29
C HIS A 59 -12.48 8.54 -5.43
N TYR A 60 -11.76 7.41 -5.29
CA TYR A 60 -12.13 6.32 -4.39
C TYR A 60 -12.19 6.77 -2.92
N CYS A 61 -11.14 7.43 -2.42
CA CYS A 61 -11.09 7.92 -1.05
C CYS A 61 -12.23 8.91 -0.76
N VAL A 62 -12.51 9.84 -1.68
CA VAL A 62 -13.62 10.79 -1.57
C VAL A 62 -14.97 10.07 -1.63
N ALA A 63 -15.15 9.12 -2.53
CA ALA A 63 -16.38 8.34 -2.65
C ALA A 63 -16.68 7.53 -1.38
N LYS A 64 -15.64 6.90 -0.79
CA LYS A 64 -15.76 6.17 0.48
C LYS A 64 -16.06 7.08 1.66
N ALA A 65 -15.37 8.21 1.78
CA ALA A 65 -15.67 9.22 2.79
C ALA A 65 -17.13 9.68 2.70
N ARG A 66 -17.61 9.93 1.47
CA ARG A 66 -19.00 10.30 1.18
C ARG A 66 -19.97 9.19 1.59
N ASP A 67 -19.71 7.93 1.24
CA ASP A 67 -20.58 6.81 1.61
C ASP A 67 -20.65 6.60 3.13
N ILE A 68 -19.53 6.77 3.84
CA ILE A 68 -19.49 6.70 5.30
C ILE A 68 -20.33 7.82 5.93
N TYR A 69 -20.25 9.02 5.36
CA TYR A 69 -20.95 10.19 5.91
C TYR A 69 -22.46 10.16 5.62
N PHE A 70 -22.85 9.77 4.40
CA PHE A 70 -24.21 9.90 3.89
C PHE A 70 -24.98 8.57 3.77
N ASN A 71 -24.30 7.45 3.52
CA ASN A 71 -24.93 6.17 3.12
C ASN A 71 -24.75 5.01 4.12
N MET A 72 -24.13 5.20 5.29
CA MET A 72 -24.08 4.14 6.32
C MET A 72 -25.49 3.79 6.81
N PRO A 73 -25.93 2.52 6.77
CA PRO A 73 -27.22 2.11 7.31
C PRO A 73 -27.26 2.31 8.83
N LYS A 74 -28.34 2.92 9.32
CA LYS A 74 -28.59 3.04 10.77
C LYS A 74 -28.81 1.64 11.35
N LEU A 75 -27.82 1.07 12.03
CA LEU A 75 -28.05 -0.16 12.80
C LEU A 75 -29.03 0.14 13.96
N PRO A 76 -29.95 -0.78 14.32
CA PRO A 76 -31.01 -0.52 15.32
C PRO A 76 -30.54 -0.31 16.76
N SER A 77 -29.23 -0.20 17.04
CA SER A 77 -28.73 0.02 18.41
C SER A 77 -27.39 0.77 18.52
N SER A 78 -26.79 1.26 17.43
CA SER A 78 -25.57 2.07 17.51
C SER A 78 -25.88 3.52 17.13
N GLY A 79 -26.08 4.37 18.14
CA GLY A 79 -26.14 5.82 17.99
C GLY A 79 -24.79 6.39 17.56
N LEU A 80 -24.41 6.20 16.29
CA LEU A 80 -23.31 6.95 15.69
C LEU A 80 -23.78 8.41 15.56
N THR A 81 -23.34 9.23 16.50
CA THR A 81 -23.47 10.69 16.43
C THR A 81 -22.74 11.19 15.18
N ASP A 82 -23.09 12.37 14.67
CA ASP A 82 -22.38 12.99 13.54
C ASP A 82 -20.86 13.08 13.78
N ASN A 83 -20.44 13.08 15.04
CA ASN A 83 -19.04 13.03 15.44
C ASN A 83 -18.37 11.69 15.07
N GLY A 84 -19.04 10.55 15.27
CA GLY A 84 -18.52 9.23 14.88
C GLY A 84 -18.47 9.00 13.37
N LYS A 85 -19.33 9.65 12.59
CA LYS A 85 -19.25 9.65 11.11
C LYS A 85 -18.07 10.49 10.61
N ARG A 86 -17.80 11.63 11.25
CA ARG A 86 -16.63 12.47 10.98
C ARG A 86 -15.33 11.73 11.27
N GLU A 87 -15.26 11.07 12.42
CA GLU A 87 -14.09 10.31 12.82
C GLU A 87 -13.76 9.17 11.85
N LYS A 88 -14.79 8.42 11.39
CA LYS A 88 -14.60 7.32 10.43
C LYS A 88 -14.28 7.77 9.00
N SER A 89 -14.73 8.97 8.59
CA SER A 89 -14.44 9.50 7.24
C SER A 89 -13.10 10.25 7.17
N ARG A 90 -12.59 10.73 8.32
CA ARG A 90 -11.32 11.47 8.42
C ARG A 90 -10.12 10.78 7.76
N PRO A 91 -9.81 9.49 7.98
CA PRO A 91 -8.62 8.89 7.36
C PRO A 91 -8.69 8.87 5.82
N TYR A 92 -9.86 8.63 5.24
CA TYR A 92 -10.05 8.70 3.79
C TYR A 92 -9.88 10.12 3.25
N LEU A 93 -10.34 11.13 4.00
CA LEU A 93 -10.18 12.52 3.60
C LEU A 93 -8.74 13.00 3.72
N GLU A 94 -7.99 12.57 4.74
CA GLU A 94 -6.56 12.85 4.86
C GLU A 94 -5.75 12.16 3.75
N MET A 95 -6.09 10.91 3.41
CA MET A 95 -5.47 10.22 2.29
C MET A 95 -5.79 10.91 0.95
N ALA A 96 -7.06 11.28 0.71
CA ALA A 96 -7.44 12.04 -0.48
C ALA A 96 -6.68 13.37 -0.57
N LYS A 97 -6.50 14.06 0.56
CA LYS A 97 -5.73 15.30 0.64
C LYS A 97 -4.25 15.07 0.30
N LYS A 98 -3.63 14.02 0.82
CA LYS A 98 -2.24 13.63 0.49
C LYS A 98 -2.09 13.37 -1.02
N LEU A 99 -3.02 12.61 -1.60
CA LEU A 99 -3.02 12.29 -3.04
C LEU A 99 -3.27 13.53 -3.92
N ILE A 100 -4.13 14.46 -3.48
CA ILE A 100 -4.36 15.75 -4.17
C ILE A 100 -3.10 16.62 -4.13
N LEU A 101 -2.41 16.70 -2.99
CA LEU A 101 -1.16 17.45 -2.89
C LEU A 101 -0.07 16.88 -3.82
N GLN A 102 -0.01 15.55 -3.96
CA GLN A 102 0.86 14.89 -4.92
C GLN A 102 0.48 15.17 -6.38
N LEU A 103 -0.81 15.36 -6.69
CA LEU A 103 -1.28 15.80 -8.01
C LEU A 103 -0.87 17.26 -8.29
N GLU A 104 -0.95 18.15 -7.30
CA GLU A 104 -0.61 19.56 -7.42
C GLU A 104 0.90 19.78 -7.62
N GLU A 105 1.76 19.05 -6.91
CA GLU A 105 3.22 19.14 -7.04
C GLU A 105 3.73 18.73 -8.44
N ASN A 106 2.97 17.89 -9.16
CA ASN A 106 3.31 17.48 -10.53
C ASN A 106 3.00 18.53 -11.59
N TYR A 107 2.34 19.63 -11.23
CA TYR A 107 1.78 20.62 -12.15
C TYR A 107 2.57 21.93 -12.13
N ILE A 108 3.91 21.89 -12.14
CA ILE A 108 4.70 23.10 -12.38
C ILE A 108 4.52 23.51 -13.86
N PRO A 109 4.01 24.73 -14.16
CA PRO A 109 3.77 25.16 -15.53
C PRO A 109 5.09 25.36 -16.28
N VAL A 110 5.29 24.67 -17.41
CA VAL A 110 6.36 25.01 -18.35
C VAL A 110 5.90 26.23 -19.15
N GLU A 111 6.66 27.32 -19.11
CA GLU A 111 6.41 28.54 -19.90
C GLU A 111 6.39 28.25 -21.41
N PRO A 112 5.63 29.03 -22.21
CA PRO A 112 5.39 28.71 -23.60
C PRO A 112 6.63 29.04 -24.45
N VAL A 113 7.29 28.00 -24.98
CA VAL A 113 8.23 28.16 -26.10
C VAL A 113 7.47 28.10 -27.41
N SER A 114 7.69 29.11 -28.23
CA SER A 114 7.10 29.29 -29.55
C SER A 114 7.84 28.49 -30.62
N GLU A 115 7.12 28.34 -31.73
CA GLU A 115 7.57 27.99 -33.08
C GLU A 115 7.49 26.53 -33.56
N TYR A 116 6.70 26.41 -34.63
CA TYR A 116 6.44 25.24 -35.45
C TYR A 116 7.72 24.78 -36.15
N SER A 117 7.95 23.47 -36.19
CA SER A 117 8.69 22.84 -37.29
C SER A 117 8.17 21.42 -37.52
N THR A 118 7.79 21.18 -38.77
CA THR A 118 7.30 19.91 -39.31
C THR A 118 8.43 18.88 -39.36
N VAL A 119 8.32 17.79 -38.59
CA VAL A 119 9.18 16.61 -38.75
C VAL A 119 8.34 15.34 -38.64
N SER A 120 8.65 14.42 -39.56
CA SER A 120 8.16 13.05 -39.77
C SER A 120 7.65 12.32 -38.53
N THR A 121 6.54 11.59 -38.71
CA THR A 121 5.96 10.65 -37.74
C THR A 121 7.06 9.77 -37.12
N PRO A 122 7.37 9.92 -35.82
CA PRO A 122 8.17 8.92 -35.14
C PRO A 122 7.32 7.65 -35.02
N ASP A 123 7.97 6.50 -35.12
CA ASP A 123 7.42 5.20 -34.73
C ASP A 123 6.67 5.32 -33.39
N PRO A 124 5.61 4.52 -33.14
CA PRO A 124 4.88 4.57 -31.89
C PRO A 124 5.88 4.37 -30.75
N VAL A 125 6.11 5.42 -29.97
CA VAL A 125 6.93 5.42 -28.77
C VAL A 125 6.31 4.38 -27.83
N SER A 126 6.86 3.16 -27.86
CA SER A 126 6.57 2.13 -26.88
C SER A 126 7.04 2.69 -25.55
N CYS A 127 6.09 3.14 -24.73
CA CYS A 127 6.37 3.56 -23.37
C CYS A 127 6.92 2.33 -22.65
N GLU A 128 8.19 2.34 -22.27
CA GLU A 128 8.74 1.30 -21.39
C GLU A 128 7.91 1.31 -20.10
N GLN A 129 6.99 0.36 -19.98
CA GLN A 129 6.14 0.23 -18.81
C GLN A 129 7.06 -0.10 -17.64
N LYS A 130 7.20 0.85 -16.71
CA LYS A 130 7.96 0.65 -15.49
C LYS A 130 7.28 -0.46 -14.68
N PRO A 131 8.02 -1.46 -14.19
CA PRO A 131 7.43 -2.56 -13.45
C PRO A 131 6.79 -2.06 -12.15
N SER A 132 5.54 -2.44 -11.89
CA SER A 132 4.81 -2.04 -10.68
C SER A 132 5.06 -2.99 -9.50
N ASP A 133 5.56 -4.18 -9.78
CA ASP A 133 5.94 -5.24 -8.83
C ASP A 133 6.89 -6.26 -9.51
N CYS A 134 7.39 -7.23 -8.74
CA CYS A 134 8.33 -8.24 -9.25
C CYS A 134 7.73 -9.21 -10.30
N THR A 135 6.41 -9.33 -10.41
CA THR A 135 5.74 -10.09 -11.48
C THR A 135 5.99 -9.39 -12.82
N ASP A 136 5.86 -8.06 -12.86
CA ASP A 136 6.14 -7.28 -14.06
C ASP A 136 7.63 -7.35 -14.42
N VAL A 137 8.52 -7.31 -13.41
CA VAL A 137 9.97 -7.51 -13.59
C VAL A 137 10.25 -8.87 -14.24
N LEU A 138 9.64 -9.94 -13.74
CA LEU A 138 9.77 -11.29 -14.30
C LEU A 138 9.25 -11.36 -15.75
N ASN A 139 8.07 -10.79 -16.00
CA ASN A 139 7.45 -10.76 -17.32
C ASN A 139 8.28 -9.96 -18.35
N ALA A 140 9.06 -8.98 -17.88
CA ALA A 140 10.05 -8.26 -18.68
C ALA A 140 11.33 -9.07 -18.97
N GLY A 141 11.38 -10.35 -18.58
CA GLY A 141 12.48 -11.28 -18.86
C GLY A 141 13.59 -11.29 -17.81
N GLN A 142 13.44 -10.56 -16.71
CA GLN A 142 14.41 -10.57 -15.60
C GLN A 142 14.15 -11.79 -14.72
N THR A 143 15.02 -12.80 -14.82
CA THR A 143 14.81 -14.13 -14.21
C THR A 143 15.74 -14.42 -13.03
N ARG A 144 16.54 -13.44 -12.59
CA ARG A 144 17.47 -13.62 -11.47
C ARG A 144 16.92 -12.96 -10.23
N SER A 145 16.98 -13.66 -9.10
CA SER A 145 16.67 -13.05 -7.81
C SER A 145 17.66 -11.93 -7.50
N GLY A 146 17.17 -10.83 -6.92
CA GLY A 146 17.99 -9.66 -6.64
C GLY A 146 17.19 -8.43 -6.30
N VAL A 147 17.89 -7.30 -6.14
CA VAL A 147 17.26 -6.00 -5.90
C VAL A 147 16.86 -5.38 -7.24
N TYR A 148 15.61 -4.95 -7.32
CA TYR A 148 15.04 -4.23 -8.46
C TYR A 148 14.29 -3.01 -7.96
N THR A 149 14.26 -1.95 -8.77
CA THR A 149 13.38 -0.82 -8.54
C THR A 149 12.03 -1.11 -9.22
N ILE A 150 10.95 -0.93 -8.48
CA ILE A 150 9.57 -0.99 -8.97
C ILE A 150 8.88 0.37 -8.74
N TRP A 151 7.73 0.59 -9.37
CA TRP A 151 6.97 1.85 -9.30
C TRP A 151 5.51 1.64 -8.89
N PRO A 152 5.23 1.05 -7.71
CA PRO A 152 3.85 0.94 -7.21
C PRO A 152 3.23 2.33 -7.08
N ALA A 153 2.06 2.54 -7.69
CA ALA A 153 1.40 3.85 -7.78
C ALA A 153 2.31 5.01 -8.29
N GLY A 154 3.32 4.69 -9.10
CA GLY A 154 4.28 5.67 -9.64
C GLY A 154 5.38 6.11 -8.66
N GLN A 155 5.46 5.52 -7.46
CA GLN A 155 6.52 5.80 -6.51
C GLN A 155 7.67 4.81 -6.67
N ALA A 156 8.89 5.30 -6.92
CA ALA A 156 10.07 4.44 -7.00
C ALA A 156 10.33 3.76 -5.64
N LEU A 157 10.50 2.44 -5.66
CA LEU A 157 10.75 1.63 -4.48
C LEU A 157 11.70 0.49 -4.84
N ASP A 158 12.80 0.39 -4.11
CA ASP A 158 13.72 -0.74 -4.23
C ASP A 158 13.18 -1.93 -3.42
N VAL A 159 13.05 -3.08 -4.09
CA VAL A 159 12.55 -4.33 -3.50
C VAL A 159 13.46 -5.49 -3.84
N TYR A 160 13.44 -6.53 -3.00
CA TYR A 160 14.04 -7.80 -3.37
C TYR A 160 13.01 -8.64 -4.12
N CYS A 161 13.32 -9.00 -5.37
CA CYS A 161 12.54 -9.94 -6.14
C CYS A 161 13.11 -11.36 -5.98
N ASP A 162 12.26 -12.29 -5.56
CA ASP A 162 12.54 -13.72 -5.63
C ASP A 162 11.96 -14.25 -6.95
N MET A 163 12.87 -14.63 -7.84
CA MET A 163 12.58 -15.16 -9.18
C MET A 163 12.71 -16.69 -9.24
N ASP A 164 13.07 -17.34 -8.14
CA ASP A 164 13.43 -18.76 -8.12
C ASP A 164 12.28 -19.62 -7.56
N ILE A 165 11.61 -19.17 -6.50
CA ILE A 165 10.62 -19.99 -5.78
C ILE A 165 9.26 -19.97 -6.50
N ASP A 166 8.69 -21.15 -6.71
CA ASP A 166 7.32 -21.34 -7.21
C ASP A 166 7.03 -20.60 -8.52
N GLY A 167 8.02 -20.54 -9.42
CA GLY A 167 7.90 -19.82 -10.71
C GLY A 167 8.30 -18.34 -10.67
N GLY A 168 8.71 -17.82 -9.50
CA GLY A 168 9.27 -16.48 -9.37
C GLY A 168 8.23 -15.36 -9.38
N GLY A 169 8.73 -14.12 -9.52
CA GLY A 169 7.91 -12.91 -9.58
C GLY A 169 7.44 -12.43 -8.20
N TRP A 170 8.07 -12.89 -7.13
CA TRP A 170 7.68 -12.55 -5.77
C TRP A 170 8.38 -11.28 -5.29
N THR A 171 7.59 -10.29 -4.84
CA THR A 171 8.09 -9.11 -4.14
C THR A 171 8.22 -9.44 -2.65
N VAL A 172 9.45 -9.50 -2.13
CA VAL A 172 9.69 -9.76 -0.70
C VAL A 172 9.37 -8.51 0.12
N ILE A 173 8.51 -8.67 1.14
CA ILE A 173 8.05 -7.59 2.02
C ILE A 173 8.63 -7.66 3.43
N GLN A 174 9.10 -8.84 3.83
CA GLN A 174 9.76 -9.06 5.10
C GLN A 174 10.80 -10.17 4.94
N ARG A 175 11.93 -10.01 5.60
CA ARG A 175 12.96 -11.04 5.72
C ARG A 175 13.55 -11.00 7.12
N ARG A 176 13.71 -12.18 7.73
CA ARG A 176 14.32 -12.41 9.04
C ARG A 176 15.30 -13.57 8.94
N GLY A 177 16.49 -13.41 9.50
CA GLY A 177 17.47 -14.48 9.60
C GLY A 177 18.71 -14.10 10.39
N ASN A 178 19.69 -14.99 10.39
CA ASN A 178 20.98 -14.72 11.02
C ASN A 178 21.88 -13.90 10.07
N PHE A 179 21.75 -12.58 10.13
CA PHE A 179 22.62 -11.64 9.40
C PHE A 179 23.61 -10.97 10.36
N SER A 180 24.74 -10.48 9.82
CA SER A 180 25.82 -9.89 10.62
C SER A 180 25.38 -8.71 11.49
N ASN A 181 24.36 -7.97 11.05
CA ASN A 181 23.69 -6.93 11.83
C ASN A 181 22.19 -7.25 11.84
N GLN A 182 21.70 -7.71 12.98
CA GLN A 182 20.28 -7.96 13.22
C GLN A 182 19.52 -6.64 13.29
N GLU A 183 18.40 -6.52 12.59
CA GLU A 183 17.49 -5.39 12.78
C GLU A 183 16.60 -5.60 14.02
N ASP A 184 16.35 -4.54 14.78
CA ASP A 184 15.34 -4.54 15.84
C ASP A 184 13.95 -4.38 15.21
N PHE A 185 13.04 -5.32 15.47
CA PHE A 185 11.65 -5.28 15.01
C PHE A 185 10.69 -4.77 16.10
N PHE A 186 11.14 -4.48 17.32
CA PHE A 186 10.30 -3.88 18.36
C PHE A 186 10.17 -2.36 18.19
N ARG A 187 9.60 -1.95 17.05
CA ARG A 187 9.53 -0.58 16.55
C ARG A 187 8.18 0.11 16.81
N GLY A 188 8.15 1.43 16.61
CA GLY A 188 6.94 2.25 16.73
C GLY A 188 6.08 2.22 15.47
N TRP A 189 4.96 2.94 15.48
CA TRP A 189 4.05 3.01 14.33
C TRP A 189 4.73 3.56 13.08
N ASP A 190 5.39 4.72 13.20
CA ASP A 190 6.01 5.42 12.07
C ASP A 190 7.06 4.55 11.36
N ASP A 191 7.91 3.85 12.12
CA ASP A 191 8.89 2.91 11.56
C ASP A 191 8.21 1.80 10.74
N TYR A 192 7.11 1.22 11.26
CA TYR A 192 6.38 0.16 10.58
C TYR A 192 5.58 0.66 9.37
N GLU A 193 5.15 1.92 9.39
CA GLU A 193 4.49 2.59 8.27
C GLU A 193 5.45 2.83 7.12
N ASP A 194 6.60 3.45 7.41
CA ASP A 194 7.62 3.83 6.43
C ASP A 194 8.47 2.64 5.94
N GLY A 195 8.72 1.67 6.82
CA GLY A 195 9.64 0.56 6.59
C GLY A 195 11.01 0.78 7.21
N PHE A 196 11.72 -0.32 7.44
CA PHE A 196 13.05 -0.30 8.07
C PHE A 196 13.90 -1.50 7.66
N GLY A 197 15.21 -1.38 7.87
CA GLY A 197 16.19 -2.42 7.58
C GLY A 197 16.74 -2.33 6.15
N ASN A 198 17.18 -3.47 5.62
CA ASN A 198 17.81 -3.54 4.31
C ASN A 198 17.24 -4.71 3.50
N VAL A 199 16.75 -4.44 2.29
CA VAL A 199 16.09 -5.43 1.41
C VAL A 199 16.94 -6.66 1.08
N THR A 200 18.26 -6.60 1.28
CA THR A 200 19.17 -7.74 1.11
C THR A 200 19.44 -8.54 2.40
N ARG A 201 18.93 -8.09 3.55
CA ARG A 201 19.14 -8.65 4.90
C ARG A 201 17.81 -8.68 5.68
N ASP A 202 17.83 -8.36 6.97
CA ASP A 202 16.61 -8.17 7.77
C ASP A 202 15.91 -6.86 7.38
N PHE A 203 14.61 -6.92 7.09
CA PHE A 203 13.82 -5.72 6.82
C PHE A 203 12.31 -5.95 6.96
N TRP A 204 11.59 -4.82 7.09
CA TRP A 204 10.16 -4.69 6.84
C TRP A 204 9.96 -3.62 5.77
N LEU A 205 9.23 -3.93 4.71
CA LEU A 205 9.09 -3.02 3.56
C LEU A 205 8.33 -1.73 3.89
N GLY A 206 7.51 -1.72 4.95
CA GLY A 206 6.66 -0.60 5.33
C GLY A 206 5.20 -0.87 4.97
N ASN A 207 4.29 -0.57 5.90
CA ASN A 207 2.87 -0.85 5.73
C ASN A 207 2.27 -0.02 4.58
N GLU A 208 2.72 1.22 4.38
CA GLU A 208 2.29 2.05 3.26
C GLU A 208 2.71 1.40 1.93
N ASN A 209 3.98 0.98 1.81
CA ASN A 209 4.49 0.32 0.59
C ASN A 209 3.76 -1.00 0.30
N ILE A 210 3.54 -1.84 1.32
CA ILE A 210 2.81 -3.11 1.19
C ILE A 210 1.36 -2.84 0.75
N CYS A 211 0.72 -1.83 1.35
CA CYS A 211 -0.63 -1.42 1.00
C CYS A 211 -0.70 -0.96 -0.45
N LEU A 212 0.20 -0.06 -0.88
CA LEU A 212 0.30 0.43 -2.25
C LEU A 212 0.41 -0.72 -3.24
N ILE A 213 1.28 -1.71 -2.97
CA ILE A 213 1.46 -2.84 -3.89
C ILE A 213 0.21 -3.73 -3.91
N SER A 214 -0.29 -4.14 -2.74
CA SER A 214 -1.38 -5.11 -2.63
C SER A 214 -2.75 -4.62 -3.14
N ASN A 215 -2.92 -3.32 -3.35
CA ASN A 215 -4.16 -2.72 -3.85
C ASN A 215 -4.13 -2.42 -5.36
N GLN A 216 -3.04 -2.75 -6.08
CA GLN A 216 -2.96 -2.54 -7.55
C GLN A 216 -3.74 -3.60 -8.34
N SER A 217 -3.93 -4.79 -7.76
CA SER A 217 -4.60 -5.94 -8.37
C SER A 217 -4.95 -6.96 -7.27
N GLN A 218 -5.29 -8.20 -7.64
CA GLN A 218 -5.33 -9.31 -6.69
C GLN A 218 -3.92 -9.85 -6.47
N TYR A 219 -3.54 -10.00 -5.20
CA TYR A 219 -2.26 -10.57 -4.80
C TYR A 219 -2.46 -11.83 -3.97
N GLU A 220 -1.55 -12.77 -4.15
CA GLU A 220 -1.30 -13.84 -3.19
C GLU A 220 -0.09 -13.48 -2.33
N ILE A 221 -0.03 -14.06 -1.14
CA ILE A 221 1.09 -13.91 -0.20
C ILE A 221 1.60 -15.28 0.22
N ARG A 222 2.92 -15.40 0.30
CA ARG A 222 3.65 -16.59 0.68
C ARG A 222 4.56 -16.31 1.86
N PHE A 223 4.62 -17.27 2.77
CA PHE A 223 5.48 -17.31 3.94
C PHE A 223 6.42 -18.50 3.78
N ASP A 224 7.72 -18.26 3.71
CA ASP A 224 8.76 -19.30 3.72
C ASP A 224 9.46 -19.31 5.08
N LEU A 225 9.42 -20.44 5.77
CA LEU A 225 9.80 -20.57 7.17
C LEU A 225 10.84 -21.67 7.34
N THR A 226 11.87 -21.41 8.17
CA THR A 226 12.86 -22.42 8.57
C THR A 226 12.97 -22.44 10.09
N ASP A 227 13.00 -23.61 10.71
CA ASP A 227 13.23 -23.74 12.15
C ASP A 227 14.71 -23.87 12.51
N ALA A 228 15.01 -24.00 13.80
CA ALA A 228 16.38 -24.14 14.30
C ALA A 228 17.08 -25.46 13.90
N ALA A 229 16.33 -26.50 13.54
CA ALA A 229 16.87 -27.76 13.05
C ALA A 229 17.15 -27.73 11.53
N GLY A 230 16.67 -26.69 10.83
CA GLY A 230 16.80 -26.53 9.40
C GLY A 230 15.61 -27.10 8.60
N ASP A 231 14.57 -27.59 9.26
CA ASP A 231 13.34 -28.02 8.59
C ASP A 231 12.67 -26.80 7.96
N ARG A 232 12.11 -26.95 6.76
CA ARG A 232 11.45 -25.88 6.01
C ARG A 232 9.97 -26.17 5.81
N ARG A 233 9.15 -25.12 5.93
CA ARG A 233 7.72 -25.13 5.67
C ARG A 233 7.30 -23.86 4.97
N TYR A 234 6.13 -23.90 4.33
CA TYR A 234 5.54 -22.72 3.73
C TYR A 234 4.03 -22.65 3.93
N ALA A 235 3.51 -21.42 3.86
CA ALA A 235 2.09 -21.11 3.81
C ALA A 235 1.83 -20.14 2.65
N VAL A 236 0.77 -20.37 1.88
CA VAL A 236 0.32 -19.50 0.80
C VAL A 236 -1.14 -19.15 1.02
N TYR A 237 -1.48 -17.89 0.82
CA TYR A 237 -2.85 -17.38 0.88
C TYR A 237 -3.17 -16.71 -0.45
N GLN A 238 -4.18 -17.20 -1.15
CA GLN A 238 -4.53 -16.72 -2.50
C GLN A 238 -5.21 -15.34 -2.51
N THR A 239 -5.49 -14.79 -1.34
CA THR A 239 -6.05 -13.45 -1.16
C THR A 239 -5.22 -12.75 -0.10
N PHE A 240 -4.63 -11.60 -0.45
CA PHE A 240 -3.94 -10.71 0.47
C PHE A 240 -4.09 -9.25 0.05
N TRP A 241 -4.49 -8.39 0.99
CA TRP A 241 -4.38 -6.94 0.87
C TRP A 241 -4.48 -6.24 2.23
N LEU A 242 -3.98 -5.01 2.30
CA LEU A 242 -4.09 -4.15 3.48
C LEU A 242 -5.10 -3.02 3.24
N ASP A 243 -6.00 -2.81 4.20
CA ASP A 243 -6.96 -1.71 4.18
C ASP A 243 -6.38 -0.48 4.90
N VAL A 244 -5.73 0.43 4.17
CA VAL A 244 -5.19 1.69 4.72
C VAL A 244 -6.25 2.50 5.45
N SER A 245 -7.50 2.42 4.98
CA SER A 245 -8.59 3.20 5.55
C SER A 245 -9.07 2.72 6.93
N LYS A 246 -8.59 1.55 7.34
CA LYS A 246 -8.78 0.95 8.65
C LYS A 246 -7.43 0.63 9.28
N ASN A 247 -6.46 1.53 9.16
CA ASN A 247 -5.14 1.43 9.81
C ASN A 247 -4.42 0.12 9.44
N TYR A 248 -4.30 -0.14 8.13
CA TYR A 248 -3.65 -1.33 7.57
C TYR A 248 -4.27 -2.65 8.06
N THR A 249 -5.61 -2.73 8.14
CA THR A 249 -6.31 -3.97 8.51
C THR A 249 -5.96 -5.09 7.52
N LEU A 250 -5.62 -6.26 8.03
CA LEU A 250 -5.27 -7.43 7.23
C LEU A 250 -6.50 -8.05 6.61
N HIS A 251 -6.46 -8.31 5.31
CA HIS A 251 -7.37 -9.21 4.64
C HIS A 251 -6.59 -10.36 4.02
N ILE A 252 -6.78 -11.56 4.56
CA ILE A 252 -6.05 -12.76 4.14
C ILE A 252 -6.97 -13.98 4.09
N GLY A 253 -6.77 -14.88 3.13
CA GLY A 253 -7.60 -16.08 3.03
C GLY A 253 -7.18 -17.05 1.95
N ASN A 254 -7.96 -18.12 1.79
CA ASN A 254 -7.71 -19.21 0.85
C ASN A 254 -6.32 -19.85 1.07
N TYR A 255 -6.11 -20.33 2.30
CA TYR A 255 -4.86 -20.96 2.72
C TYR A 255 -4.56 -22.27 1.96
N SER A 256 -3.27 -22.48 1.68
CA SER A 256 -2.67 -23.75 1.30
C SER A 256 -1.22 -23.79 1.80
N GLY A 257 -0.61 -24.97 1.86
CA GLY A 257 0.78 -25.15 2.30
C GLY A 257 0.91 -26.18 3.43
N ASP A 258 2.13 -26.35 3.91
CA ASP A 258 2.51 -27.39 4.88
C ASP A 258 2.95 -26.84 6.25
N ALA A 259 2.98 -25.52 6.44
CA ALA A 259 3.25 -24.88 7.73
C ALA A 259 2.05 -24.91 8.71
N GLY A 260 0.87 -25.28 8.23
CA GLY A 260 -0.38 -25.06 8.95
C GLY A 260 -0.82 -23.59 8.92
N ASP A 261 -2.11 -23.33 9.07
CA ASP A 261 -2.65 -21.97 8.98
C ASP A 261 -2.50 -21.25 10.33
N SER A 262 -1.58 -20.28 10.43
CA SER A 262 -1.44 -19.42 11.61
C SER A 262 -1.66 -17.94 11.30
N MET A 263 -2.22 -17.62 10.12
CA MET A 263 -2.66 -16.26 9.76
C MET A 263 -4.18 -16.11 9.71
N ALA A 264 -4.96 -17.20 9.60
CA ALA A 264 -6.41 -17.12 9.63
C ALA A 264 -6.93 -16.37 10.87
N TYR A 265 -6.32 -16.61 12.04
CA TYR A 265 -6.63 -15.91 13.29
C TYR A 265 -6.44 -14.38 13.21
N HIS A 266 -5.58 -13.91 12.30
CA HIS A 266 -5.23 -12.50 12.14
C HIS A 266 -6.09 -11.76 11.12
N ASN A 267 -6.91 -12.48 10.35
CA ASN A 267 -7.75 -11.88 9.31
C ASN A 267 -8.78 -10.89 9.91
N GLY A 268 -8.84 -9.69 9.35
CA GLY A 268 -9.75 -8.62 9.79
C GLY A 268 -9.25 -7.81 10.99
N HIS A 269 -8.06 -8.10 11.52
CA HIS A 269 -7.46 -7.35 12.61
C HIS A 269 -6.62 -6.18 12.10
N VAL A 270 -6.58 -5.12 12.91
CA VAL A 270 -5.83 -3.88 12.65
C VAL A 270 -4.36 -4.10 13.01
N PHE A 271 -3.44 -3.48 12.26
CA PHE A 271 -2.02 -3.53 12.64
C PHE A 271 -1.79 -2.82 13.97
N SER A 272 -0.89 -3.32 14.80
CA SER A 272 -0.63 -2.77 16.14
C SER A 272 0.84 -2.85 16.51
N THR A 273 1.36 -1.76 17.07
CA THR A 273 2.74 -1.53 17.52
C THR A 273 2.77 -1.16 19.01
N LYS A 274 3.97 -0.97 19.58
CA LYS A 274 4.17 -0.70 21.02
C LYS A 274 3.56 0.62 21.52
N ASP A 275 3.26 1.53 20.60
CA ASP A 275 2.73 2.88 20.76
C ASP A 275 1.30 3.04 20.20
N SER A 276 0.70 1.95 19.69
CA SER A 276 -0.73 1.94 19.34
C SER A 276 -1.64 2.12 20.56
N GLU A 277 -2.91 2.52 20.34
CA GLU A 277 -3.89 2.75 21.42
C GLU A 277 -4.09 1.51 22.33
N LYS A 278 -4.02 0.30 21.76
CA LYS A 278 -4.12 -0.98 22.48
C LYS A 278 -2.83 -1.79 22.35
N PRO A 279 -1.73 -1.40 23.01
CA PRO A 279 -0.40 -1.90 22.69
C PRO A 279 -0.04 -3.19 23.44
N ARG A 280 -0.94 -3.78 24.24
CA ARG A 280 -0.61 -4.89 25.16
C ARG A 280 0.05 -6.05 24.43
N CYS A 281 -0.56 -6.52 23.34
CA CYS A 281 -0.02 -7.65 22.58
C CYS A 281 1.31 -7.30 21.91
N ALA A 282 1.44 -6.12 21.30
CA ALA A 282 2.70 -5.66 20.73
C ALA A 282 3.84 -5.60 21.75
N LYS A 283 3.56 -5.14 22.98
CA LYS A 283 4.53 -5.10 24.08
C LYS A 283 4.88 -6.50 24.61
N GLU A 284 3.90 -7.40 24.74
CA GLU A 284 4.15 -8.78 25.18
C GLU A 284 4.83 -9.65 24.12
N ARG A 285 4.68 -9.31 22.84
CA ARG A 285 5.20 -10.05 21.69
C ARG A 285 6.45 -9.41 21.07
N PHE A 286 6.83 -8.24 21.56
CA PHE A 286 8.02 -7.48 21.15
C PHE A 286 8.08 -7.19 19.65
N SER A 287 6.95 -6.83 19.05
CA SER A 287 6.83 -6.66 17.60
C SER A 287 5.60 -5.86 17.20
N GLY A 288 5.56 -5.42 15.94
CA GLY A 288 4.34 -4.98 15.26
C GLY A 288 3.70 -6.13 14.47
N TRP A 289 2.39 -6.31 14.62
CA TRP A 289 1.60 -7.34 13.92
C TRP A 289 0.10 -7.03 13.95
N TRP A 290 -0.70 -7.82 13.22
CA TRP A 290 -2.17 -7.80 13.27
C TRP A 290 -2.70 -8.58 14.47
N PHE A 291 -2.49 -8.06 15.68
CA PHE A 291 -2.82 -8.77 16.92
C PHE A 291 -4.32 -8.81 17.25
N ASP A 292 -4.70 -9.83 18.02
CA ASP A 292 -5.98 -9.91 18.75
C ASP A 292 -5.72 -10.25 20.24
N PHE A 293 -5.91 -11.50 20.70
CA PHE A 293 -5.65 -11.93 22.08
C PHE A 293 -4.76 -13.20 22.17
N CYS A 294 -3.48 -13.16 21.86
CA CYS A 294 -2.78 -12.11 21.15
C CYS A 294 -2.45 -12.53 19.72
N THR A 295 -2.01 -13.78 19.51
CA THR A 295 -1.47 -14.19 18.21
C THR A 295 -1.33 -15.70 18.06
N GLU A 296 -1.48 -16.19 16.82
CA GLU A 296 -1.03 -17.52 16.36
C GLU A 296 0.26 -17.43 15.50
N SER A 297 0.68 -16.25 15.06
CA SER A 297 1.95 -16.04 14.37
C SER A 297 2.63 -14.73 14.78
N ASN A 298 3.94 -14.76 15.02
CA ASN A 298 4.69 -13.57 15.44
C ASN A 298 5.98 -13.44 14.66
N LEU A 299 5.91 -13.39 13.33
CA LEU A 299 7.11 -13.42 12.47
C LEU A 299 7.99 -12.15 12.61
N ASN A 300 7.45 -11.10 13.20
CA ASN A 300 8.20 -9.89 13.56
C ASN A 300 8.77 -9.93 15.00
N GLY A 301 8.59 -11.03 15.73
CA GLY A 301 9.10 -11.21 17.09
C GLY A 301 10.63 -11.29 17.20
N LEU A 302 11.10 -11.59 18.41
CA LEU A 302 12.51 -11.77 18.74
C LEU A 302 13.08 -12.99 18.01
N LEU A 303 14.22 -12.80 17.32
CA LEU A 303 14.91 -13.90 16.65
C LEU A 303 15.79 -14.66 17.64
N ASN A 304 15.24 -15.70 18.27
CA ASN A 304 15.96 -16.58 19.20
C ASN A 304 15.80 -18.06 18.79
N PRO A 305 16.41 -18.50 17.68
CA PRO A 305 16.08 -19.79 17.06
C PRO A 305 16.13 -20.97 18.04
N GLY A 306 15.05 -21.74 18.10
CA GLY A 306 14.94 -22.91 18.98
C GLY A 306 14.59 -22.59 20.44
N VAL A 307 14.51 -21.31 20.81
CA VAL A 307 14.10 -20.89 22.16
C VAL A 307 12.59 -20.73 22.21
N GLU A 308 11.96 -21.38 23.20
CA GLU A 308 10.56 -21.20 23.53
C GLU A 308 10.32 -19.86 24.24
N GLY A 309 9.35 -19.10 23.76
CA GLY A 309 8.97 -17.85 24.39
C GLY A 309 7.87 -17.13 23.64
N LYS A 310 6.95 -16.52 24.39
CA LYS A 310 5.81 -15.78 23.81
C LYS A 310 6.25 -14.64 22.89
N GLY A 311 7.42 -14.04 23.14
CA GLY A 311 7.98 -12.96 22.32
C GLY A 311 8.76 -13.42 21.09
N GLY A 312 8.92 -14.73 20.88
CA GLY A 312 9.74 -15.29 19.81
C GLY A 312 9.12 -15.11 18.42
N MET A 313 9.98 -15.24 17.39
CA MET A 313 9.59 -15.32 16.00
C MET A 313 8.86 -16.65 15.71
N THR A 314 7.54 -16.69 15.84
CA THR A 314 6.79 -17.96 15.99
C THR A 314 5.72 -18.20 14.92
N TRP A 315 5.41 -19.46 14.68
CA TRP A 315 4.31 -19.94 13.84
C TRP A 315 3.61 -21.11 14.54
N TYR A 316 2.42 -20.86 15.10
CA TYR A 316 1.83 -21.71 16.12
C TYR A 316 1.49 -23.12 15.62
N SER A 317 0.91 -23.21 14.42
CA SER A 317 0.42 -24.46 13.83
C SER A 317 1.55 -25.46 13.51
N TRP A 318 2.82 -25.03 13.53
CA TRP A 318 3.98 -25.89 13.28
C TRP A 318 4.91 -26.05 14.48
N ARG A 319 5.42 -24.95 15.06
CA ARG A 319 6.41 -24.97 16.17
C ARG A 319 5.89 -24.30 17.44
N GLN A 320 4.59 -24.05 17.53
CA GLN A 320 3.93 -23.42 18.68
C GLN A 320 4.61 -22.10 19.03
N ILE A 321 5.19 -22.01 20.24
CA ILE A 321 5.89 -20.82 20.75
C ILE A 321 7.41 -20.90 20.64
N THR A 322 7.93 -21.87 19.89
CA THR A 322 9.37 -22.01 19.64
C THR A 322 9.77 -21.10 18.50
N SER A 323 10.79 -20.27 18.71
CA SER A 323 11.21 -19.31 17.69
C SER A 323 11.86 -20.02 16.49
N LEU A 324 11.51 -19.57 15.30
CA LEU A 324 12.05 -19.99 14.02
C LEU A 324 13.47 -19.42 13.80
N ALA A 325 14.19 -19.99 12.84
CA ALA A 325 15.51 -19.53 12.43
C ALA A 325 15.45 -18.50 11.30
N THR A 326 14.52 -18.66 10.35
CA THR A 326 14.31 -17.69 9.26
C THR A 326 12.83 -17.53 8.95
N SER A 327 12.47 -16.35 8.46
CA SER A 327 11.16 -16.02 7.89
C SER A 327 11.37 -15.17 6.66
N GLU A 328 10.66 -15.46 5.57
CA GLU A 328 10.51 -14.56 4.45
C GLU A 328 9.04 -14.46 4.07
N ILE A 329 8.53 -13.24 3.96
CA ILE A 329 7.16 -12.96 3.53
C ILE A 329 7.23 -12.24 2.20
N LYS A 330 6.47 -12.72 1.22
CA LYS A 330 6.52 -12.21 -0.16
C LYS A 330 5.15 -12.27 -0.81
N LEU A 331 4.86 -11.32 -1.68
CA LEU A 331 3.59 -11.24 -2.41
C LEU A 331 3.80 -11.24 -3.92
N ARG A 332 2.84 -11.79 -4.65
CA ARG A 332 2.88 -11.89 -6.12
C ARG A 332 1.51 -11.56 -6.71
N LYS A 333 1.52 -10.81 -7.82
CA LYS A 333 0.30 -10.45 -8.54
C LYS A 333 -0.29 -11.72 -9.15
N LYS A 334 -1.59 -11.93 -8.96
CA LYS A 334 -2.32 -13.03 -9.61
C LYS A 334 -2.68 -12.62 -11.03
N ASN A 335 -2.41 -13.50 -11.98
CA ASN A 335 -2.77 -13.33 -13.39
C ASN A 335 -4.26 -13.54 -13.64
#